data_AF-A0A3B6A0U0-F1
#
_entry.id   AF-A0A3B6A0U0-F1
#
_cell.length_a   1.000
_cell.length_b   1.000
_cell.length_c   1.000
_cell.angle_alpha   90.00
_cell.angle_beta   90.00
_cell.angle_gamma   90.00
#
_symmetry.space_group_name_H-M   'P 1'
#
loop_
_entity.id
_entity.type
_entity.pdbx_description
1 polymer ?
#
loop_
_entity_poly.entity_id
_entity_poly.type
_entity_poly.pdbx_seq_one_letter_code
_entity_poly.pdbx_strand_id
1 'polypeptide(L)'
;MVSGVTGAAAPESGAGSSSGVGREETKGKGSARARGSRKASRPRFAFQTKSENDVLDDGYRWRKYGQKAVKNSAFPRSYYRCTHHTCNVKKQVQRLAKDTSIVVTTYEGVHNHPCEKLMEALNPILRQLQFLSQL
;
A
#
# COMPACT_ATOMS: atom_id res chain seq x y z
N MET A 1 -51.08 -29.73 1.23
CA MET A 1 -51.28 -28.82 0.08
C MET A 1 -49.88 -28.61 -0.52
N VAL A 2 -49.41 -29.59 -1.31
CA VAL A 2 -49.25 -29.53 -2.78
C VAL A 2 -48.46 -28.28 -3.22
N SER A 3 -47.37 -28.29 -3.99
CA SER A 3 -46.55 -29.28 -4.70
C SER A 3 -45.23 -28.55 -5.06
N GLY A 4 -44.05 -29.18 -5.07
CA GLY A 4 -43.39 -29.71 -6.29
C GLY A 4 -42.52 -28.62 -6.98
N VAL A 5 -41.41 -28.86 -7.68
CA VAL A 5 -40.63 -30.07 -8.02
C VAL A 5 -39.38 -29.61 -8.82
N THR A 6 -38.25 -30.28 -8.54
CA THR A 6 -36.97 -30.50 -9.25
C THR A 6 -36.61 -29.89 -10.61
N GLY A 7 -35.29 -29.70 -10.81
CA GLY A 7 -34.62 -29.87 -12.11
C GLY A 7 -33.08 -29.80 -12.02
N ALA A 8 -32.40 -30.92 -12.30
CA ALA A 8 -30.94 -31.08 -12.37
C ALA A 8 -30.54 -31.55 -13.78
N ALA A 9 -29.35 -31.19 -14.29
CA ALA A 9 -28.64 -31.95 -15.34
C ALA A 9 -27.15 -31.54 -15.50
N ALA A 10 -26.29 -32.53 -15.20
CA ALA A 10 -24.99 -32.99 -15.73
C ALA A 10 -24.07 -32.17 -16.68
N PRO A 11 -22.75 -32.53 -16.73
CA PRO A 11 -21.71 -31.92 -17.57
C PRO A 11 -21.47 -32.70 -18.89
N GLU A 12 -20.83 -32.05 -19.87
CA GLU A 12 -20.31 -32.70 -21.08
C GLU A 12 -18.78 -32.59 -21.20
N SER A 13 -18.17 -33.72 -21.52
CA SER A 13 -16.77 -33.93 -21.85
C SER A 13 -16.61 -34.07 -23.37
N GLY A 14 -15.54 -33.52 -23.94
CA GLY A 14 -15.17 -33.70 -25.33
C GLY A 14 -13.65 -33.79 -25.48
N ALA A 15 -13.18 -34.97 -25.89
CA ALA A 15 -11.79 -35.25 -26.23
C ALA A 15 -11.53 -34.96 -27.72
N GLY A 16 -10.34 -34.44 -28.04
CA GLY A 16 -9.85 -34.27 -29.40
C GLY A 16 -8.33 -34.23 -29.42
N SER A 17 -7.71 -35.29 -29.95
CA SER A 17 -6.26 -35.47 -30.11
C SER A 17 -5.86 -35.09 -31.54
N SER A 18 -4.77 -34.34 -31.72
CA SER A 18 -4.02 -34.34 -32.98
C SER A 18 -2.56 -33.96 -32.76
N SER A 19 -1.67 -34.91 -33.05
CA SER A 19 -0.22 -34.76 -33.09
C SER A 19 0.22 -34.13 -34.42
N GLY A 20 1.25 -33.28 -34.38
CA GLY A 20 1.96 -32.78 -35.56
C GLY A 20 3.32 -32.21 -35.16
N VAL A 21 4.39 -32.79 -35.71
CA VAL A 21 5.82 -32.54 -35.40
C VAL A 21 6.43 -31.66 -36.49
N GLY A 22 7.34 -30.74 -36.15
CA GLY A 22 8.42 -30.32 -37.07
C GLY A 22 8.77 -28.83 -37.21
N ARG A 23 9.79 -28.41 -36.46
CA ARG A 23 11.05 -27.70 -36.85
C ARG A 23 11.09 -26.25 -37.39
N GLU A 24 12.02 -25.52 -36.74
CA GLU A 24 13.02 -24.54 -37.24
C GLU A 24 12.77 -23.02 -37.21
N GLU A 25 13.84 -22.33 -36.80
CA GLU A 25 14.00 -20.92 -36.45
C GLU A 25 14.02 -19.97 -37.66
N THR A 26 13.66 -18.69 -37.47
CA THR A 26 14.44 -17.54 -37.99
C THR A 26 14.00 -16.19 -37.41
N LYS A 27 14.97 -15.51 -36.77
CA LYS A 27 15.37 -14.10 -36.91
C LYS A 27 14.31 -12.98 -37.02
N GLY A 28 14.10 -12.31 -35.88
CA GLY A 28 14.24 -10.86 -35.68
C GLY A 28 13.52 -9.86 -36.61
N LYS A 29 12.55 -9.13 -36.05
CA LYS A 29 12.34 -7.70 -36.34
C LYS A 29 11.59 -7.02 -35.19
N GLY A 30 12.16 -5.92 -34.73
CA GLY A 30 11.71 -5.22 -33.53
C GLY A 30 10.36 -4.53 -33.68
N SER A 31 9.69 -4.43 -32.54
CA SER A 31 8.95 -3.23 -32.19
C SER A 31 9.27 -2.95 -30.73
N ALA A 32 10.34 -2.19 -30.51
CA ALA A 32 10.55 -1.48 -29.26
C ALA A 32 9.36 -0.50 -29.14
N ARG A 33 8.23 -1.00 -28.66
CA ARG A 33 7.06 -0.17 -28.36
C ARG A 33 7.51 0.79 -27.28
N ALA A 34 7.56 2.05 -27.68
CA ALA A 34 7.98 3.23 -26.96
C ALA A 34 7.94 3.03 -25.45
N ARG A 35 9.10 3.22 -24.80
CA ARG A 35 9.17 3.54 -23.38
C ARG A 35 8.35 4.81 -23.17
N GLY A 36 7.05 4.64 -22.94
CA GLY A 36 6.16 5.72 -22.56
C GLY A 36 6.82 6.45 -21.40
N SER A 37 6.92 7.77 -21.54
CA SER A 37 7.45 8.70 -20.56
C SER A 37 7.26 8.13 -19.15
N ARG A 38 8.36 7.72 -18.50
CA ARG A 38 8.33 7.26 -17.12
C ARG A 38 7.87 8.46 -16.30
N LYS A 39 6.56 8.60 -16.14
CA LYS A 39 5.94 9.57 -15.24
C LYS A 39 6.68 9.39 -13.92
N ALA A 40 7.42 10.41 -13.50
CA ALA A 40 8.29 10.33 -12.33
C ALA A 40 7.49 9.69 -11.19
N SER A 41 7.88 8.48 -10.78
CA SER A 41 7.17 7.77 -9.73
C SER A 41 7.26 8.62 -8.47
N ARG A 42 6.14 8.79 -7.77
CA ARG A 42 6.14 9.50 -6.47
C ARG A 42 7.24 8.91 -5.58
N PRO A 43 7.95 9.76 -4.80
CA PRO A 43 8.92 9.27 -3.83
C PRO A 43 8.26 8.24 -2.91
N ARG A 44 8.91 7.07 -2.78
CA ARG A 44 8.46 5.98 -1.93
C ARG A 44 9.62 5.54 -1.06
N PHE A 45 9.38 5.48 0.23
CA PHE A 45 10.37 5.06 1.22
C PHE A 45 9.75 3.98 2.09
N ALA A 46 10.50 2.91 2.35
CA ALA A 46 10.06 1.83 3.22
C ALA A 46 11.16 1.47 4.21
N PHE A 47 10.76 1.18 5.44
CA PHE A 47 11.66 0.76 6.51
C PHE A 47 11.01 -0.32 7.36
N GLN A 48 11.85 -1.03 8.11
CA GLN A 48 11.46 -2.06 9.05
C GLN A 48 11.73 -1.58 10.46
N THR A 49 10.81 -1.89 11.37
CA THR A 49 10.97 -1.62 12.79
C THR A 49 10.65 -2.87 13.58
N LYS A 50 11.47 -3.20 14.58
CA LYS A 50 11.15 -4.21 15.58
C LYS A 50 10.20 -3.58 16.59
N SER A 51 8.96 -4.05 16.65
CA SER A 51 7.93 -3.52 17.56
C SER A 51 6.78 -4.50 17.73
N GLU A 52 6.22 -4.56 18.94
CA GLU A 52 4.98 -5.29 19.23
C GLU A 52 3.73 -4.57 18.67
N ASN A 53 3.82 -3.24 18.45
CA ASN A 53 2.72 -2.44 17.91
C ASN A 53 2.82 -2.32 16.40
N ASP A 54 1.70 -2.44 15.69
CA ASP A 54 1.65 -2.24 14.24
C ASP A 54 1.83 -0.77 13.86
N VAL A 55 1.15 0.12 14.59
CA VAL A 55 1.11 1.55 14.27
C VAL A 55 1.99 2.30 15.27
N LEU A 56 3.10 2.82 14.76
CA LEU A 56 4.00 3.68 15.53
C LEU A 56 3.55 5.14 15.46
N ASP A 57 3.83 5.86 16.55
CA ASP A 57 3.68 7.30 16.61
C ASP A 57 4.86 7.98 15.90
N ASP A 58 4.60 8.56 14.74
CA ASP A 58 5.58 9.28 13.91
C ASP A 58 5.38 10.80 13.95
N GLY A 59 4.50 11.28 14.84
CA GLY A 59 4.21 12.71 15.01
C GLY A 59 3.22 13.31 14.00
N TYR A 60 2.85 12.55 12.96
CA TYR A 60 1.82 12.97 12.00
C TYR A 60 0.46 12.40 12.36
N ARG A 61 -0.60 13.11 11.99
CA ARG A 61 -1.97 12.64 12.15
C ARG A 61 -2.42 11.83 10.94
N TRP A 62 -2.83 10.60 11.20
CA TRP A 62 -3.21 9.62 10.20
C TRP A 62 -4.66 9.20 10.36
N ARG A 63 -5.35 9.00 9.23
CA ARG A 63 -6.65 8.35 9.18
C ARG A 63 -6.57 7.08 8.35
N LYS A 64 -7.01 5.96 8.94
CA LYS A 64 -7.15 4.69 8.22
C LYS A 64 -8.24 4.85 7.16
N TYR A 65 -7.94 4.45 5.93
CA TYR A 65 -8.90 4.50 4.82
C TYR A 65 -9.16 3.14 4.19
N GLY A 66 -8.35 2.14 4.53
CA GLY A 66 -8.53 0.80 4.00
C GLY A 66 -7.68 -0.23 4.73
N GLN A 67 -8.03 -1.48 4.48
CA GLN A 67 -7.31 -2.65 4.94
C GLN A 67 -7.39 -3.73 3.85
N LYS A 68 -6.28 -4.44 3.60
CA LYS A 68 -6.25 -5.53 2.62
C LYS A 68 -5.67 -6.79 3.25
N ALA A 69 -6.35 -7.92 3.09
CA ALA A 69 -5.77 -9.21 3.45
C ALA A 69 -4.48 -9.47 2.65
N VAL A 70 -3.49 -10.08 3.29
CA VAL A 70 -2.22 -10.43 2.64
C VAL A 70 -2.15 -11.93 2.47
N LYS A 71 -1.82 -12.37 1.25
CA LYS A 71 -1.67 -13.79 0.94
C LYS A 71 -0.63 -14.41 1.88
N ASN A 72 -0.97 -15.54 2.47
CA ASN A 72 -0.09 -16.29 3.39
C ASN A 72 0.32 -15.49 4.65
N SER A 73 -0.52 -14.58 5.11
CA SER A 73 -0.30 -13.79 6.33
C SER A 73 -1.57 -13.74 7.17
N ALA A 74 -1.45 -13.99 8.48
CA ALA A 74 -2.52 -13.73 9.44
C ALA A 74 -2.72 -12.21 9.69
N PHE A 75 -1.73 -11.39 9.33
CA PHE A 75 -1.74 -9.95 9.55
C PHE A 75 -2.16 -9.19 8.27
N PRO A 76 -3.23 -8.40 8.31
CA PRO A 76 -3.65 -7.61 7.16
C PRO A 76 -2.74 -6.40 6.94
N ARG A 77 -2.71 -5.88 5.72
CA ARG A 77 -2.09 -4.58 5.40
C ARG A 77 -3.04 -3.46 5.74
N SER A 78 -2.62 -2.54 6.58
CA SER A 78 -3.38 -1.33 6.89
C SER A 78 -2.92 -0.15 6.02
N TYR A 79 -3.87 0.67 5.57
CA TYR A 79 -3.61 1.83 4.72
C TYR A 79 -4.11 3.12 5.37
N TYR A 80 -3.24 4.13 5.39
CA TYR A 80 -3.47 5.40 6.06
C TYR A 80 -3.19 6.57 5.13
N ARG A 81 -3.93 7.66 5.31
CA ARG A 81 -3.67 8.96 4.69
C ARG A 81 -3.43 9.99 5.76
N CYS A 82 -2.57 10.96 5.49
CA CYS A 82 -2.45 12.12 6.37
C CYS A 82 -3.81 12.86 6.43
N THR A 83 -4.14 13.42 7.58
CA THR A 83 -5.39 14.15 7.79
C THR A 83 -5.28 15.65 7.52
N HIS A 84 -4.06 16.17 7.35
CA HIS A 84 -3.86 17.58 7.04
C HIS A 84 -4.43 17.90 5.65
N HIS A 85 -5.21 18.97 5.55
CA HIS A 85 -6.11 19.23 4.41
C HIS A 85 -5.41 19.38 3.05
N THR A 86 -4.16 19.84 3.02
CA THR A 86 -3.35 19.97 1.79
C THR A 86 -2.36 18.83 1.60
N CYS A 87 -2.35 17.84 2.50
CA CYS A 87 -1.34 16.78 2.51
C CYS A 87 -1.83 15.51 1.84
N ASN A 88 -1.07 15.06 0.84
CA ASN A 88 -1.39 13.87 0.05
C ASN A 88 -0.54 12.64 0.42
N VAL A 89 0.17 12.68 1.55
CA VAL A 89 1.01 11.56 1.99
C VAL A 89 0.15 10.38 2.39
N LYS A 90 0.57 9.19 1.96
CA LYS A 90 -0.04 7.92 2.32
C LYS A 90 1.00 7.05 2.99
N LYS A 91 0.58 6.23 3.96
CA LYS A 91 1.41 5.15 4.50
C LYS A 91 0.70 3.81 4.50
N GLN A 92 1.49 2.75 4.34
CA GLN A 92 1.08 1.36 4.48
C GLN A 92 1.82 0.77 5.67
N VAL A 93 1.11 -0.03 6.47
CA VAL A 93 1.68 -0.73 7.63
C VAL A 93 1.39 -2.21 7.45
N GLN A 94 2.44 -3.03 7.57
CA GLN A 94 2.36 -4.48 7.42
C GLN A 94 3.29 -5.17 8.42
N ARG A 95 2.74 -6.00 9.30
CA ARG A 95 3.52 -6.96 10.08
C ARG A 95 3.95 -8.14 9.20
N LEU A 96 5.20 -8.56 9.30
CA LEU A 96 5.68 -9.72 8.56
C LEU A 96 5.11 -11.01 9.15
N ALA A 97 4.65 -11.91 8.28
CA ALA A 97 4.13 -13.20 8.71
C ALA A 97 5.23 -14.15 9.23
N LYS A 98 6.44 -14.04 8.66
CA LYS A 98 7.59 -14.90 9.02
C LYS A 98 8.25 -14.48 10.33
N ASP A 99 8.27 -13.18 10.60
CA ASP A 99 8.83 -12.60 11.81
C ASP A 99 7.85 -11.56 12.33
N THR A 100 7.03 -11.97 13.29
CA THR A 100 5.99 -11.12 13.85
C THR A 100 6.55 -10.03 14.74
N SER A 101 7.86 -9.95 14.99
CA SER A 101 8.45 -8.79 15.66
C SER A 101 8.68 -7.62 14.71
N ILE A 102 8.69 -7.86 13.40
CA ILE A 102 9.00 -6.86 12.37
C ILE A 102 7.73 -6.27 11.76
N VAL A 103 7.68 -4.94 11.76
CA VAL A 103 6.67 -4.15 11.05
C VAL A 103 7.34 -3.37 9.92
N VAL A 104 6.82 -3.54 8.71
CA VAL A 104 7.20 -2.76 7.54
C VAL A 104 6.27 -1.56 7.43
N THR A 105 6.83 -0.35 7.43
CA THR A 105 6.09 0.87 7.13
C THR A 105 6.58 1.43 5.80
N THR A 106 5.65 1.76 4.90
CA THR A 106 5.96 2.34 3.58
C THR A 106 5.23 3.66 3.40
N TYR A 107 5.96 4.74 3.14
CA TYR A 107 5.43 6.07 2.85
C TYR A 107 5.43 6.35 1.34
N GLU A 108 4.47 7.16 0.91
CA GLU A 108 4.38 7.67 -0.45
C GLU A 108 4.08 9.18 -0.43
N GLY A 109 4.98 9.96 -0.99
CA GLY A 109 4.95 11.42 -0.95
C GLY A 109 5.79 12.03 0.17
N VAL A 110 5.75 13.35 0.27
CA VAL A 110 6.45 14.15 1.28
C VAL A 110 5.43 15.07 1.96
N HIS A 111 5.52 15.21 3.29
CA HIS A 111 4.66 16.11 4.03
C HIS A 111 5.00 17.56 3.69
N ASN A 112 3.97 18.38 3.45
CA ASN A 112 4.08 19.81 3.15
C ASN A 112 3.65 20.69 4.34
N HIS A 113 3.66 20.10 5.53
CA HIS A 113 3.28 20.75 6.78
C HIS A 113 4.18 20.20 7.90
N PRO A 114 4.37 20.97 8.98
CA PRO A 114 5.15 20.48 10.11
C PRO A 114 4.46 19.29 10.79
N CYS A 115 5.25 18.53 11.52
CA CYS A 115 4.77 17.53 12.44
C CYS A 115 3.91 18.21 13.52
N GLU A 116 2.66 17.78 13.68
CA GLU A 116 1.70 18.44 14.58
C GLU A 116 2.14 18.34 16.04
N LYS A 117 2.59 17.16 16.47
CA LYS A 117 3.06 16.96 17.85
C LYS A 117 4.29 17.81 18.17
N LEU A 118 5.18 18.00 17.20
CA LEU A 118 6.34 18.88 17.36
C LEU A 118 5.90 20.33 17.52
N MET A 119 4.95 20.80 16.70
CA MET A 119 4.41 22.15 16.83
C MET A 119 3.70 22.35 18.17
N GLU A 120 2.91 21.37 18.62
CA GLU A 120 2.26 21.41 19.93
C GLU A 120 3.27 21.55 21.07
N ALA A 121 4.37 20.78 21.03
CA ALA A 121 5.42 20.84 22.04
C ALA A 121 6.21 22.16 22.03
N LEU A 122 6.46 22.73 20.85
CA LEU A 122 7.29 23.95 20.71
C LEU A 122 6.51 25.26 20.88
N ASN A 123 5.18 25.25 20.68
CA ASN A 123 4.33 26.44 20.73
C ASN A 123 4.51 27.30 22.00
N PRO A 124 4.58 26.75 23.22
CA PRO A 124 4.77 27.57 24.43
C PRO A 124 6.08 28.36 24.39
N ILE A 125 7.16 27.72 23.95
CA ILE A 125 8.50 28.33 23.87
C ILE A 125 8.50 29.42 22.80
N LEU A 126 7.92 29.15 21.63
CA LEU A 126 7.84 30.11 20.54
C LEU A 126 7.07 31.38 20.94
N ARG A 127 5.98 31.23 21.70
CA ARG A 127 5.23 32.38 22.23
C ARG A 127 6.04 33.22 23.20
N GLN A 128 6.81 32.58 24.09
CA GLN A 128 7.67 33.30 25.03
C GLN A 128 8.75 34.09 24.30
N LEU A 129 9.40 33.51 23.29
CA LEU A 129 10.41 34.20 22.50
C LEU A 129 9.84 35.39 21.71
N GLN A 130 8.64 35.23 21.15
CA GLN A 130 7.93 36.33 20.48
C GLN A 130 7.64 37.49 21.43
N PHE A 131 7.18 37.19 22.65
CA PHE A 131 6.92 38.21 23.66
C PHE A 131 8.20 38.97 24.05
N LEU A 132 9.31 38.24 24.28
CA LEU A 132 10.60 38.85 24.64
C LEU A 132 11.21 39.69 23.52
N SER A 133 10.87 39.41 22.26
CA SER A 133 11.35 40.20 21.12
C SER A 133 10.64 41.55 20.93
N GLN A 134 9.56 41.80 21.67
CA GLN A 134 8.76 43.03 21.61
C GLN A 134 9.08 44.00 22.76
N LEU A 135 10.03 43.64 23.62
CA LEU A 135 10.60 44.49 24.68
C LEU A 135 11.87 45.16 24.16
#